data_AF-A0A1F5NUM6-F1
#
_entry.id   AF-A0A1F5NUM6-F1
#
_cell.length_a   1.000
_cell.length_b   1.000
_cell.length_c   1.000
_cell.angle_alpha   90.00
_cell.angle_beta   90.00
_cell.angle_gamma   90.00
#
_symmetry.space_group_name_H-M   'P 1'
#
loop_
_entity.id
_entity.type
_entity.pdbx_description
1 polymer ?
#
loop_
_entity_poly.entity_id
_entity_poly.type
_entity_poly.pdbx_seq_one_letter_code
_entity_poly.pdbx_strand_id
1 'polypeptide(L)'
;MPDKEQYVRLVCLFLAEQLRVKKIDLKRAAEIGQKVLDNVNLLDSEHDFLHLIKELSKDFEELQSLQERVYFWTLSNQRKTMEDRVRNFAVQIMGTNPNAALSVILAAIQEDVTLEKLQQQFPDFSQYLVTES
;
A
#
# COMPACT_ATOMS: atom_id res chain seq x y z
N MET A 1 -3.69 9.15 7.06
CA MET A 1 -2.65 9.15 6.01
C MET A 1 -1.32 8.90 6.69
N PRO A 2 -0.48 7.96 6.24
CA PRO A 2 0.92 7.97 6.65
C PRO A 2 1.49 9.35 6.31
N ASP A 3 2.02 10.01 7.33
CA ASP A 3 2.68 11.30 7.16
C ASP A 3 3.88 11.10 6.23
N LYS A 4 4.19 12.06 5.34
CA LYS A 4 5.34 11.99 4.43
C LYS A 4 6.63 11.68 5.19
N GLU A 5 6.69 12.16 6.43
CA GLU A 5 7.74 11.88 7.40
C GLU A 5 7.92 10.39 7.70
N GLN A 6 6.86 9.57 7.71
CA GLN A 6 6.94 8.13 7.93
C GLN A 6 7.70 7.43 6.82
N TYR A 7 7.46 7.80 5.55
CA TYR A 7 8.17 7.22 4.41
C TYR A 7 9.66 7.56 4.45
N VAL A 8 9.98 8.83 4.71
CA VAL A 8 11.38 9.26 4.87
C VAL A 8 12.04 8.51 6.02
N ARG A 9 11.35 8.39 7.16
CA ARG A 9 11.85 7.66 8.32
C ARG A 9 12.13 6.19 8.01
N LEU A 10 11.28 5.52 7.24
CA LEU A 10 11.50 4.13 6.81
C LEU A 10 12.78 3.99 5.99
N VAL A 11 13.03 4.92 5.07
CA VAL A 11 14.29 4.96 4.30
C VAL A 11 15.48 5.22 5.22
N CYS A 12 15.39 6.19 6.13
CA CYS A 12 16.48 6.49 7.07
C CYS A 12 16.84 5.29 7.95
N LEU A 13 15.84 4.58 8.49
CA LEU A 13 16.04 3.37 9.26
C LEU A 13 16.67 2.25 8.42
N PHE A 14 16.22 2.10 7.18
CA PHE A 14 16.81 1.14 6.24
C PHE A 14 18.30 1.45 5.99
N LEU A 15 18.63 2.70 5.66
CA LEU A 15 20.02 3.12 5.43
C LEU A 15 20.90 2.98 6.67
N ALA A 16 20.38 3.32 7.85
CA ALA A 16 21.08 3.13 9.12
C ALA A 16 21.43 1.65 9.34
N GLU A 17 20.51 0.73 9.04
CA GLU A 17 20.79 -0.70 9.10
C GLU A 17 21.82 -1.14 8.06
N GLN A 18 21.73 -0.67 6.81
CA GLN A 18 22.71 -1.01 5.77
C GLN A 18 24.13 -0.53 6.14
N LEU A 19 24.26 0.66 6.71
CA LEU A 19 25.53 1.19 7.25
C LEU A 19 26.03 0.33 8.42
N ARG A 20 25.14 0.00 9.37
CA ARG A 20 25.48 -0.83 10.54
C ARG A 20 26.02 -2.20 10.14
N VAL A 21 25.42 -2.83 9.14
CA VAL A 21 25.88 -4.12 8.60
C VAL A 21 26.98 -4.00 7.53
N LYS A 22 27.47 -2.78 7.27
CA LYS A 22 28.54 -2.47 6.30
C LYS A 22 28.22 -2.94 4.87
N LYS A 23 26.95 -2.95 4.48
CA LYS A 23 26.51 -3.25 3.11
C LYS A 23 26.65 -2.04 2.18
N ILE A 24 26.63 -0.83 2.72
CA ILE A 24 26.88 0.41 1.99
C ILE A 24 27.87 1.29 2.75
N ASP A 25 28.53 2.19 2.03
CA ASP A 25 29.34 3.25 2.62
C ASP A 25 28.52 4.54 2.87
N LEU A 26 29.16 5.51 3.53
CA LEU A 26 28.52 6.80 3.86
C LEU A 26 28.15 7.61 2.62
N LYS A 27 28.94 7.52 1.54
CA LYS A 27 28.69 8.27 0.30
C LYS A 27 27.43 7.74 -0.37
N ARG A 28 27.33 6.41 -0.49
CA ARG A 28 26.20 5.70 -1.06
C ARG A 28 24.92 5.96 -0.26
N ALA A 29 25.01 5.93 1.07
CA ALA A 29 23.89 6.28 1.93
C ALA A 29 23.41 7.73 1.73
N ALA A 30 24.34 8.67 1.56
CA ALA A 30 24.02 10.08 1.29
C ALA A 30 23.37 10.27 -0.09
N GLU A 31 23.86 9.59 -1.12
CA GLU A 31 23.27 9.62 -2.47
C GLU A 31 21.82 9.14 -2.47
N ILE A 32 21.55 7.99 -1.84
CA ILE A 32 20.19 7.45 -1.72
C ILE A 32 19.30 8.41 -0.91
N GLY A 33 19.79 8.88 0.24
CA GLY A 33 19.05 9.79 1.11
C GLY A 33 18.66 11.08 0.39
N GLN A 34 19.58 11.68 -0.37
CA GLN A 34 19.31 12.89 -1.14
C GLN A 34 18.22 12.65 -2.19
N LYS A 35 18.30 11.55 -2.94
CA LYS A 35 17.30 11.21 -3.96
C LYS A 35 15.89 11.06 -3.37
N VAL A 36 15.78 10.50 -2.17
CA VAL A 36 14.48 10.38 -1.48
C VAL A 36 13.98 11.75 -1.04
N LEU A 37 14.83 12.60 -0.46
CA LEU A 37 14.46 13.95 -0.05
C LEU A 37 14.02 14.82 -1.25
N ASP A 38 14.71 14.71 -2.38
CA ASP A 38 14.37 15.45 -3.61
C ASP A 38 12.97 15.10 -4.13
N ASN A 39 12.45 13.92 -3.79
CA ASN A 39 11.16 13.40 -4.26
C ASN A 39 10.09 13.30 -3.16
N VAL A 40 10.38 13.74 -1.93
CA VAL A 40 9.46 13.58 -0.78
C VAL A 40 8.10 14.24 -1.02
N ASN A 41 8.09 15.36 -1.75
CA ASN A 41 6.87 16.10 -2.04
C ASN A 41 5.86 15.30 -2.88
N LEU A 42 6.33 14.28 -3.61
CA LEU A 42 5.52 13.42 -4.48
C LEU A 42 4.90 12.23 -3.73
N LEU A 43 5.19 12.07 -2.43
CA LEU A 43 4.77 10.91 -1.64
C LEU A 43 3.42 11.13 -0.96
N ASP A 44 2.33 11.13 -1.72
CA ASP A 44 0.98 11.33 -1.15
C ASP A 44 0.31 10.01 -0.72
N SER A 45 0.82 8.87 -1.21
CA SER A 45 0.25 7.55 -0.94
C SER A 45 1.32 6.46 -0.83
N GLU A 46 0.89 5.28 -0.35
CA GLU A 46 1.76 4.09 -0.26
C GLU A 46 2.21 3.62 -1.65
N HIS A 47 1.35 3.85 -2.65
CA HIS A 47 1.64 3.56 -4.05
C HIS A 47 2.76 4.45 -4.59
N ASP A 48 2.73 5.76 -4.27
CA ASP A 48 3.78 6.70 -4.67
C ASP A 48 5.11 6.33 -4.02
N PHE A 49 5.07 5.91 -2.75
CA PHE A 49 6.27 5.46 -2.05
C PHE A 49 6.84 4.18 -2.67
N LEU A 50 6.00 3.17 -2.94
CA LEU A 50 6.43 1.95 -3.63
C LEU A 50 7.02 2.26 -5.01
N HIS A 51 6.38 3.17 -5.76
CA HIS A 51 6.86 3.60 -7.07
C HIS A 51 8.23 4.27 -6.97
N LEU A 52 8.42 5.21 -6.04
CA LEU A 52 9.72 5.86 -5.81
C LEU A 52 10.81 4.84 -5.48
N ILE A 53 10.56 3.92 -4.54
CA ILE A 53 11.55 2.90 -4.17
C ILE A 53 11.87 1.97 -5.34
N LYS A 54 10.88 1.63 -6.16
CA LYS A 54 11.07 0.82 -7.38
C LYS A 54 11.89 1.55 -8.45
N GLU A 55 11.72 2.85 -8.60
CA GLU A 55 12.55 3.64 -9.52
C GLU A 55 13.98 3.75 -9.02
N LEU A 56 14.16 4.07 -7.72
CA LEU A 56 15.49 4.15 -7.13
C LEU A 56 16.22 2.81 -7.10
N SER A 57 15.52 1.67 -6.93
CA SER A 57 16.15 0.36 -6.90
C SER A 57 16.80 -0.06 -8.23
N LYS A 58 16.48 0.62 -9.34
CA LYS A 58 17.17 0.44 -10.63
C LYS A 58 18.61 0.96 -10.60
N ASP A 59 18.85 2.04 -9.85
CA ASP A 59 20.16 2.68 -9.70
C ASP A 59 20.88 2.26 -8.40
N PHE A 60 20.11 1.79 -7.42
CA PHE A 60 20.55 1.40 -6.08
C PHE A 60 20.04 -0.01 -5.74
N GLU A 61 20.79 -1.04 -6.15
CA GLU A 61 20.45 -2.45 -5.92
C GLU A 61 20.16 -2.76 -4.44
N GLU A 62 20.75 -2.00 -3.52
CA GLU A 62 20.58 -2.15 -2.08
C GLU A 62 19.11 -1.96 -1.67
N LEU A 63 18.38 -1.11 -2.40
CA LEU A 63 16.96 -0.84 -2.18
C LEU A 63 16.04 -1.98 -2.59
N GLN A 64 16.49 -3.01 -3.32
CA GLN A 64 15.63 -4.14 -3.71
C GLN A 64 14.97 -4.80 -2.49
N SER A 65 15.73 -4.99 -1.41
CA SER A 65 15.20 -5.57 -0.16
C SER A 65 14.17 -4.65 0.54
N LEU A 66 14.30 -3.34 0.38
CA LEU A 66 13.29 -2.39 0.86
C LEU A 66 12.05 -2.41 -0.05
N GLN A 67 12.25 -2.45 -1.37
CA GLN A 67 11.17 -2.53 -2.36
C GLN A 67 10.26 -3.73 -2.09
N GLU A 68 10.83 -4.92 -1.87
CA GLU A 68 10.06 -6.13 -1.55
C GLU A 68 9.20 -5.95 -0.29
N ARG A 69 9.78 -5.38 0.77
CA ARG A 69 9.06 -5.12 2.02
C ARG A 69 7.92 -4.12 1.84
N VAL A 70 8.18 -3.02 1.13
CA VAL A 70 7.17 -2.00 0.83
C VAL A 70 6.07 -2.56 -0.05
N TYR A 71 6.41 -3.44 -1.00
CA TYR A 71 5.45 -4.14 -1.85
C TYR A 71 4.48 -5.00 -1.01
N PHE A 72 5.00 -5.88 -0.15
CA PHE A 72 4.17 -6.72 0.70
C PHE A 72 3.33 -5.91 1.69
N TRP A 73 3.88 -4.83 2.23
CA TRP A 73 3.15 -3.91 3.10
C TRP A 73 1.98 -3.25 2.35
N THR A 74 2.22 -2.76 1.14
CA THR A 74 1.18 -2.14 0.29
C THR A 74 0.08 -3.15 -0.03
N LEU A 75 0.43 -4.39 -0.41
CA LEU A 75 -0.56 -5.46 -0.65
C LEU A 75 -1.39 -5.77 0.60
N SER A 76 -0.75 -5.85 1.76
CA SER A 76 -1.44 -6.13 3.03
C SER A 76 -2.42 -5.00 3.39
N ASN A 77 -2.03 -3.74 3.20
CA ASN A 77 -2.90 -2.60 3.45
C ASN A 77 -4.04 -2.49 2.45
N GLN A 78 -3.80 -2.79 1.16
CA GLN A 78 -4.85 -2.87 0.15
C GLN A 78 -5.87 -3.95 0.51
N ARG A 79 -5.41 -5.13 0.94
CA ARG A 79 -6.28 -6.22 1.39
C ARG A 79 -7.13 -5.79 2.59
N LYS A 80 -6.51 -5.20 3.61
CA LYS A 80 -7.22 -4.69 4.78
C LYS A 80 -8.27 -3.63 4.43
N THR A 81 -7.90 -2.69 3.57
CA THR A 81 -8.80 -1.62 3.10
C THR A 81 -10.00 -2.20 2.35
N MET A 82 -9.79 -3.22 1.51
CA MET A 82 -10.86 -3.92 0.82
C MET A 82 -11.79 -4.62 1.82
N GLU A 83 -11.24 -5.34 2.81
CA GLU A 83 -12.03 -6.02 3.84
C GLU A 83 -12.85 -5.05 4.69
N ASP A 84 -12.29 -3.90 5.05
CA ASP A 84 -13.00 -2.86 5.80
C ASP A 84 -14.15 -2.26 4.99
N ARG A 85 -13.93 -1.99 3.69
CA ARG A 85 -14.99 -1.52 2.77
C ARG A 85 -16.12 -2.53 2.61
N VAL A 86 -15.77 -3.81 2.43
CA VAL A 86 -16.75 -4.89 2.31
C VAL A 86 -17.54 -5.04 3.61
N ARG A 87 -16.87 -4.97 4.76
CA ARG A 87 -17.51 -5.02 6.08
C ARG A 87 -18.53 -3.90 6.24
N ASN A 88 -18.15 -2.66 5.95
CA ASN A 88 -19.02 -1.50 6.11
C ASN A 88 -20.25 -1.60 5.20
N PHE A 89 -20.04 -1.94 3.94
CA PHE A 89 -21.14 -2.19 3.00
C PHE A 89 -22.08 -3.29 3.49
N ALA A 90 -21.52 -4.44 3.89
CA ALA A 90 -22.30 -5.57 4.35
C ALA A 90 -23.15 -5.19 5.57
N VAL A 91 -22.58 -4.48 6.56
CA VAL A 91 -23.32 -4.00 7.74
C VAL A 91 -24.51 -3.11 7.34
N GLN A 92 -24.33 -2.23 6.36
CA GLN A 92 -25.39 -1.33 5.89
C GLN A 92 -26.56 -2.08 5.25
N ILE A 93 -26.30 -3.12 4.45
CA ILE A 93 -27.34 -3.84 3.70
C ILE A 93 -27.82 -5.12 4.38
N MET A 94 -27.17 -5.61 5.44
CA MET A 94 -27.50 -6.91 6.05
C MET A 94 -28.94 -7.00 6.57
N GLY A 95 -29.47 -5.88 7.11
CA GLY A 95 -30.83 -5.82 7.64
C GLY A 95 -31.92 -5.81 6.57
N THR A 96 -31.59 -5.40 5.34
CA THR A 96 -32.56 -5.26 4.23
C THR A 96 -32.38 -6.32 3.15
N ASN A 97 -31.14 -6.72 2.86
CA ASN A 97 -30.80 -7.72 1.87
C ASN A 97 -29.62 -8.61 2.35
N PRO A 98 -29.88 -9.55 3.28
CA PRO A 98 -28.85 -10.41 3.85
C PRO A 98 -28.17 -11.31 2.81
N ASN A 99 -28.88 -11.70 1.74
CA ASN A 99 -28.33 -12.55 0.66
C ASN A 99 -27.28 -11.80 -0.17
N ALA A 100 -27.52 -10.52 -0.47
CA ALA A 100 -26.54 -9.68 -1.16
C ALA A 100 -25.33 -9.41 -0.26
N ALA A 101 -25.56 -9.11 1.03
CA ALA A 101 -24.48 -8.90 2.01
C ALA A 101 -23.56 -10.12 2.11
N LEU A 102 -24.14 -11.32 2.23
CA LEU A 102 -23.39 -12.56 2.31
C LEU A 102 -22.64 -12.86 1.00
N SER A 103 -23.25 -12.59 -0.16
CA SER A 103 -22.60 -12.80 -1.47
C SER A 103 -21.32 -11.97 -1.63
N VAL A 104 -21.33 -10.69 -1.22
CA VAL A 104 -20.13 -9.83 -1.29
C VAL A 104 -19.05 -10.31 -0.33
N ILE A 105 -19.42 -10.72 0.89
CA ILE A 105 -18.47 -11.28 1.87
C ILE A 105 -17.81 -12.54 1.32
N LEU A 106 -18.60 -13.47 0.77
CA LEU A 106 -18.10 -14.73 0.21
C LEU A 106 -17.18 -14.51 -0.99
N ALA A 107 -17.44 -13.50 -1.81
CA ALA A 107 -16.52 -13.12 -2.89
C ALA A 107 -15.23 -12.49 -2.33
N ALA A 108 -15.31 -11.67 -1.29
CA ALA A 108 -14.16 -10.98 -0.70
C ALA A 108 -13.17 -11.91 0.02
N ILE A 109 -13.60 -13.08 0.49
CA ILE A 109 -12.71 -14.07 1.12
C ILE A 109 -11.96 -14.96 0.13
N GLN A 110 -12.27 -14.88 -1.17
CA GLN A 110 -11.55 -15.66 -2.18
C GLN A 110 -10.09 -15.19 -2.29
N GLU A 111 -9.20 -16.15 -2.54
CA GLU A 111 -7.81 -15.87 -2.88
C GLU A 111 -7.77 -15.05 -4.20
N ASP A 112 -6.87 -14.07 -4.27
CA ASP A 112 -6.66 -13.19 -5.43
C ASP A 112 -7.81 -12.24 -5.84
N VAL A 113 -8.81 -12.05 -4.97
CA VAL A 113 -9.83 -11.02 -5.18
C VAL A 113 -9.25 -9.63 -4.89
N THR A 114 -9.54 -8.67 -5.77
CA THR A 114 -9.17 -7.25 -5.61
C THR A 114 -10.42 -6.40 -5.44
N LEU A 115 -10.24 -5.16 -4.96
CA LEU A 115 -11.34 -4.21 -4.84
C LEU A 115 -12.02 -3.95 -6.20
N GLU A 116 -11.25 -3.82 -7.30
CA GLU A 116 -11.85 -3.58 -8.62
C GLU A 116 -12.68 -4.77 -9.09
N LYS A 117 -12.24 -6.00 -8.83
CA LYS A 117 -13.02 -7.21 -9.17
C LYS A 117 -14.35 -7.23 -8.43
N LEU A 118 -14.35 -6.87 -7.14
CA LEU A 118 -15.60 -6.78 -6.36
C LEU A 118 -16.53 -5.68 -6.91
N GLN A 119 -16.00 -4.51 -7.29
CA GLN A 119 -16.81 -3.44 -7.88
C GLN A 119 -17.45 -3.86 -9.22
N GLN A 120 -16.77 -4.66 -10.02
CA GLN A 120 -17.30 -5.19 -11.28
C GLN A 120 -18.38 -6.27 -11.05
N GLN A 121 -18.22 -7.10 -10.02
CA GLN A 121 -19.16 -8.18 -9.71
C GLN A 121 -20.42 -7.69 -8.98
N PHE A 122 -20.32 -6.61 -8.19
CA PHE A 122 -21.38 -6.13 -7.33
C PHE A 122 -21.67 -4.63 -7.58
N PRO A 123 -22.64 -4.30 -8.45
CA PRO A 123 -22.97 -2.91 -8.79
C PRO A 123 -23.36 -2.06 -7.57
N ASP A 124 -24.12 -2.62 -6.63
CA ASP A 124 -24.54 -1.93 -5.41
C ASP A 124 -23.34 -1.59 -4.50
N PHE A 125 -22.34 -2.47 -4.45
CA PHE A 125 -21.09 -2.21 -3.74
C PHE A 125 -20.29 -1.10 -4.41
N SER A 126 -20.25 -1.07 -5.74
CA SER A 126 -19.61 0.03 -6.49
C SER A 126 -20.28 1.37 -6.20
N GLN A 127 -21.61 1.43 -6.21
CA GLN A 127 -22.37 2.65 -5.89
C GLN A 127 -22.13 3.12 -4.46
N TYR A 128 -22.07 2.20 -3.50
CA TYR A 128 -21.73 2.51 -2.11
C TYR A 128 -20.37 3.21 -2.01
N LEU A 129 -19.34 2.68 -2.68
CA LEU A 129 -18.00 3.28 -2.64
C LEU A 129 -17.95 4.67 -3.25
N VAL A 130 -18.74 4.96 -4.30
CA VAL A 130 -18.86 6.30 -4.88
C VAL A 130 -19.52 7.28 -3.91
N THR A 131 -20.43 6.80 -3.06
CA THR A 131 -21.18 7.64 -2.11
C THR A 131 -20.38 7.96 -0.84
N GLU A 132 -19.41 7.12 -0.48
CA GLU A 132 -18.50 7.35 0.66
C GLU A 132 -17.14 7.98 0.28
N SER A 133 -16.90 8.28 -1.00
CA SER A 133 -15.68 8.95 -1.48
C SER A 133 -15.78 10.47 -1.35
#